data_AF-A0A319EEM4-F1
#
_entry.id   AF-A0A319EEM4-F1
#
_cell.length_a   1.000
_cell.length_b   1.000
_cell.length_c   1.000
_cell.angle_alpha   90.00
_cell.angle_beta   90.00
_cell.angle_gamma   90.00
#
_symmetry.space_group_name_H-M   'P 1'
#
loop_
_entity.id
_entity.type
_entity.pdbx_description
1 polymer ?
#
loop_
_entity_poly.entity_id
_entity_poly.type
_entity_poly.pdbx_seq_one_letter_code
_entity_poly.pdbx_strand_id
1 'polypeptide(L)'
;ITASLPTGSPPSTPQKSLILIDVREPAELTSTGIIPSAVSVPLASQPDALFLTEEEFETRFGFPKPGVKEDGEIVFYCKAGVRARAAAQLAVQAGYEAERIGVYDGSWLDWARKGGRVESYRDANQFN
;
A
#
# COMPACT_ATOMS: atom_id res chain seq x y z
N ILE A 1 51.59 -13.68 9.82
CA ILE A 1 50.30 -14.33 9.55
C ILE A 1 49.19 -13.39 9.99
N THR A 2 48.47 -12.75 9.06
CA THR A 2 47.36 -11.85 9.44
C THR A 2 46.11 -12.39 8.77
N ALA A 3 45.35 -13.17 9.53
CA ALA A 3 44.06 -13.68 9.12
C ALA A 3 43.01 -12.58 9.35
N SER A 4 42.61 -11.90 8.28
CA SER A 4 41.45 -11.01 8.29
C SER A 4 40.20 -11.79 7.92
N LEU A 5 39.18 -11.62 8.74
CA LEU A 5 37.87 -12.29 8.68
C LEU A 5 37.16 -12.06 7.33
N PRO A 6 36.37 -13.03 6.83
CA PRO A 6 35.50 -12.80 5.69
C PRO A 6 34.32 -11.90 6.10
N THR A 7 34.22 -10.72 5.48
CA THR A 7 33.05 -9.83 5.55
C THR A 7 31.91 -10.47 4.76
N GLY A 8 31.24 -11.45 5.36
CA GLY A 8 30.00 -12.01 4.82
C GLY A 8 28.85 -11.04 5.10
N SER A 9 28.56 -10.14 4.17
CA SER A 9 27.26 -9.47 4.13
C SER A 9 26.16 -10.54 4.04
N PRO A 10 25.07 -10.45 4.83
CA PRO A 10 23.98 -11.41 4.71
C PRO A 10 23.38 -11.34 3.29
N PRO A 11 22.84 -12.46 2.76
CA PRO A 11 22.24 -12.47 1.45
C PRO A 11 21.11 -11.44 1.42
N SER A 12 21.24 -10.42 0.58
CA SER A 12 20.15 -9.53 0.22
C SER A 12 19.10 -10.40 -0.48
N THR A 13 18.15 -10.92 0.30
CA THR A 13 16.89 -11.46 -0.22
C THR A 13 16.39 -10.43 -1.23
N PRO A 14 16.05 -10.82 -2.47
CA PRO A 14 15.46 -9.88 -3.41
C PRO A 14 14.27 -9.26 -2.70
N GLN A 15 14.39 -7.97 -2.37
CA GLN A 15 13.33 -7.26 -1.66
C GLN A 15 12.21 -7.14 -2.68
N LYS A 16 11.28 -8.10 -2.66
CA LYS A 16 10.06 -8.01 -3.46
C LYS A 16 9.47 -6.65 -3.19
N SER A 17 9.15 -5.91 -4.25
CA SER A 17 8.52 -4.61 -4.14
C SER A 17 7.23 -4.76 -3.33
N LEU A 18 7.18 -4.22 -2.12
CA LEU A 18 5.99 -4.30 -1.28
C LEU A 18 5.15 -3.06 -1.55
N ILE A 19 3.96 -3.27 -2.07
CA ILE A 19 3.05 -2.22 -2.49
C ILE A 19 2.01 -2.05 -1.39
N LEU A 20 2.16 -0.99 -0.62
CA LEU A 20 1.21 -0.67 0.45
C LEU A 20 0.05 0.13 -0.14
N ILE A 21 -1.17 -0.33 0.09
CA ILE A 21 -2.39 0.38 -0.32
C ILE A 21 -3.18 0.79 0.91
N ASP A 22 -3.32 2.10 1.08
CA ASP A 22 -4.12 2.71 2.12
C ASP A 22 -5.55 2.90 1.64
N VAL A 23 -6.49 2.20 2.28
CA VAL A 23 -7.91 2.26 1.91
C VAL A 23 -8.75 3.22 2.74
N ARG A 24 -8.08 4.14 3.44
CA ARG A 24 -8.73 5.24 4.18
C ARG A 24 -9.15 6.35 3.24
N GLU A 25 -10.02 7.21 3.73
CA GLU A 25 -10.43 8.42 3.00
C GLU A 25 -9.28 9.43 2.94
N PRO A 26 -9.11 10.18 1.84
CA PRO A 26 -8.08 11.21 1.71
C PRO A 26 -8.16 12.27 2.83
N ALA A 27 -9.37 12.57 3.31
CA ALA A 27 -9.56 13.47 4.45
C ALA A 27 -8.89 12.96 5.75
N GLU A 28 -8.90 11.64 5.99
CA GLU A 28 -8.21 11.03 7.14
C GLU A 28 -6.69 11.08 6.95
N LEU A 29 -6.22 10.87 5.72
CA LEU A 29 -4.81 10.87 5.34
C LEU A 29 -4.16 12.25 5.51
N THR A 30 -4.85 13.32 5.14
CA THR A 30 -4.33 14.69 5.32
C THR A 30 -4.12 15.03 6.80
N SER A 31 -4.95 14.50 7.69
CA SER A 31 -4.86 14.78 9.14
C SER A 31 -3.89 13.87 9.88
N THR A 32 -3.80 12.60 9.50
CA THR A 32 -2.99 11.59 10.22
C THR A 32 -1.66 11.28 9.54
N GLY A 33 -1.57 11.50 8.23
CA GLY A 33 -0.48 11.06 7.38
C GLY A 33 -0.70 9.66 6.80
N ILE A 34 0.26 9.24 5.99
CA ILE A 34 0.29 7.97 5.27
C ILE A 34 1.59 7.24 5.58
N ILE A 35 1.60 5.91 5.46
CA ILE A 35 2.85 5.14 5.57
C ILE A 35 3.72 5.51 4.37
N PRO A 36 5.04 5.74 4.56
CA PRO A 36 5.95 5.95 3.43
C PRO A 36 5.84 4.79 2.45
N SER A 37 5.87 5.09 1.15
CA SER A 37 5.63 4.16 0.03
C SER A 37 4.21 3.62 -0.13
N ALA A 38 3.25 4.04 0.70
CA ALA A 38 1.86 3.64 0.53
C ALA A 38 1.10 4.55 -0.44
N VAL A 39 0.17 3.93 -1.15
CA VAL A 39 -0.68 4.57 -2.16
C VAL A 39 -2.10 4.70 -1.60
N SER A 40 -2.70 5.87 -1.73
CA SER A 40 -4.06 6.14 -1.24
C SER A 40 -5.11 5.66 -2.25
N VAL A 41 -5.93 4.69 -1.85
CA VAL A 41 -7.06 4.17 -2.65
C VAL A 41 -8.30 4.06 -1.76
N PRO A 42 -9.07 5.15 -1.58
CA PRO A 42 -10.21 5.20 -0.68
C PRO A 42 -11.31 4.20 -1.06
N LEU A 43 -11.47 3.15 -0.24
CA LEU A 43 -12.50 2.13 -0.46
C LEU A 43 -13.91 2.65 -0.15
N ALA A 44 -14.05 3.62 0.76
CA ALA A 44 -15.35 4.15 1.14
C ALA A 44 -15.98 4.99 0.02
N SER A 45 -15.21 5.91 -0.58
CA SER A 45 -15.67 6.69 -1.72
C SER A 45 -15.62 5.91 -3.04
N GLN A 46 -14.70 4.95 -3.18
CA GLN A 46 -14.48 4.22 -4.43
C GLN A 46 -14.24 2.71 -4.20
N PRO A 47 -15.29 1.95 -3.85
CA PRO A 47 -15.17 0.50 -3.71
C PRO A 47 -14.83 -0.19 -5.04
N ASP A 48 -15.24 0.40 -6.16
CA ASP A 48 -15.00 -0.11 -7.51
C ASP A 48 -13.58 0.19 -8.03
N ALA A 49 -12.76 0.99 -7.32
CA ALA A 49 -11.43 1.38 -7.78
C ALA A 49 -10.55 0.19 -8.15
N LEU A 50 -10.69 -0.92 -7.42
CA LEU A 50 -9.94 -2.15 -7.67
C LEU A 50 -10.42 -2.89 -8.94
N PHE A 51 -11.68 -2.73 -9.33
CA PHE A 51 -12.27 -3.32 -10.54
C PHE A 51 -12.00 -2.52 -11.81
N LEU A 52 -11.60 -1.25 -11.67
CA LEU A 52 -11.22 -0.41 -12.81
C LEU A 52 -10.02 -1.01 -13.55
N THR A 53 -9.93 -0.76 -14.85
CA THR A 53 -8.73 -1.08 -15.64
C THR A 53 -7.59 -0.14 -15.26
N GLU A 54 -6.36 -0.45 -15.68
CA GLU A 54 -5.20 0.42 -15.44
C GLU A 54 -5.43 1.85 -15.95
N GLU A 55 -5.97 1.99 -17.17
CA GLU A 55 -6.28 3.30 -17.79
C GLU A 55 -7.36 4.08 -17.04
N GLU A 56 -8.45 3.42 -16.64
CA GLU A 56 -9.54 4.06 -15.89
C GLU A 56 -9.08 4.49 -14.50
N PHE A 57 -8.27 3.64 -13.86
CA PHE A 57 -7.69 3.96 -12.56
C PHE A 57 -6.73 5.14 -12.66
N GLU A 58 -5.82 5.15 -13.63
CA GLU A 58 -4.88 6.25 -13.83
C GLU A 58 -5.59 7.56 -14.20
N THR A 59 -6.64 7.50 -15.01
CA THR A 59 -7.48 8.67 -15.31
C THR A 59 -8.16 9.24 -14.06
N ARG A 60 -8.63 8.36 -13.17
CA ARG A 60 -9.41 8.76 -12.00
C ARG A 60 -8.56 9.20 -10.82
N PHE A 61 -7.42 8.56 -10.63
CA PHE A 61 -6.52 8.78 -9.50
C PHE A 61 -5.28 9.61 -9.86
N GLY A 62 -4.96 9.74 -11.15
CA GLY A 62 -3.77 10.45 -11.63
C GLY A 62 -2.46 9.67 -11.43
N PHE A 63 -2.53 8.38 -11.07
CA PHE A 63 -1.36 7.52 -10.89
C PHE A 63 -1.64 6.08 -11.34
N PRO A 64 -0.61 5.32 -11.77
CA PRO A 64 -0.79 3.98 -12.30
C PRO A 64 -1.35 3.02 -11.25
N LYS A 65 -2.15 2.05 -11.71
CA LYS A 65 -2.79 1.08 -10.84
C LYS A 65 -1.76 0.21 -10.10
N PRO A 66 -1.71 0.26 -8.76
CA PRO A 66 -0.70 -0.46 -7.98
C PRO A 66 -0.87 -1.97 -8.12
N GLY A 67 0.22 -2.68 -8.39
CA GLY A 67 0.25 -4.15 -8.43
C GLY A 67 -0.15 -4.83 -9.74
N VAL A 68 -0.41 -4.05 -10.81
CA VAL A 68 -0.65 -4.62 -12.16
C VAL A 68 0.64 -4.84 -12.94
N LYS A 69 1.58 -3.88 -12.89
CA LYS A 69 2.87 -3.95 -13.59
C LYS A 69 4.03 -4.38 -12.70
N GLU A 70 3.83 -4.38 -11.40
CA GLU A 70 4.89 -4.61 -10.41
C GLU A 70 4.81 -6.06 -9.91
N ASP A 71 5.94 -6.77 -9.93
CA ASP A 71 6.05 -8.14 -9.41
C ASP A 71 6.18 -8.13 -7.87
N GLY A 72 5.21 -7.48 -7.23
CA GLY A 72 5.22 -7.08 -5.84
C GLY A 72 4.07 -7.64 -5.02
N GLU A 73 4.29 -7.75 -3.71
CA GLU A 73 3.23 -8.12 -2.76
C GLU A 73 2.40 -6.88 -2.42
N ILE A 74 1.09 -6.95 -2.64
CA ILE A 74 0.14 -5.87 -2.41
C ILE A 74 -0.45 -6.01 -1.01
N VAL A 75 -0.13 -5.08 -0.12
CA VAL A 75 -0.64 -5.09 1.26
C VAL A 75 -1.65 -3.98 1.46
N PHE A 76 -2.90 -4.37 1.68
CA PHE A 76 -3.96 -3.44 2.02
C PHE A 76 -3.96 -3.14 3.51
N TYR A 77 -4.11 -1.88 3.88
CA TYR A 77 -4.30 -1.45 5.26
C TYR A 77 -5.27 -0.30 5.35
N CYS A 78 -5.90 -0.12 6.51
CA CYS A 78 -6.83 0.98 6.73
C CYS A 78 -6.55 1.66 8.08
N LYS A 79 -7.59 2.12 8.78
CA LYS A 79 -7.47 2.62 10.15
C LYS A 79 -7.35 1.51 11.19
N ALA A 80 -8.15 0.44 11.06
CA ALA A 80 -8.34 -0.59 12.09
C ALA A 80 -8.49 -2.02 11.53
N GLY A 81 -8.01 -2.29 10.31
CA GLY A 81 -8.03 -3.62 9.69
C GLY A 81 -9.35 -4.03 9.00
N VAL A 82 -10.49 -3.45 9.39
CA VAL A 82 -11.81 -3.86 8.87
C VAL A 82 -11.96 -3.64 7.36
N ARG A 83 -11.73 -2.40 6.90
CA ARG A 83 -11.82 -2.05 5.46
C ARG A 83 -10.73 -2.73 4.62
N ALA A 84 -9.57 -3.00 5.21
CA ALA A 84 -8.44 -3.59 4.52
C ALA A 84 -8.73 -5.03 4.06
N ARG A 85 -9.41 -5.83 4.90
CA ARG A 85 -9.89 -7.16 4.52
C ARG A 85 -10.87 -7.11 3.35
N ALA A 86 -11.84 -6.20 3.41
CA ALA A 86 -12.80 -6.03 2.33
C ALA A 86 -12.10 -5.62 1.02
N ALA A 87 -11.16 -4.69 1.07
CA ALA A 87 -10.37 -4.29 -0.09
C ALA A 87 -9.57 -5.46 -0.69
N ALA A 88 -8.91 -6.26 0.14
CA ALA A 88 -8.20 -7.44 -0.33
C ALA A 88 -9.13 -8.44 -1.02
N GLN A 89 -10.31 -8.71 -0.45
CA GLN A 89 -11.30 -9.57 -1.10
C GLN A 89 -11.82 -9.00 -2.42
N LEU A 90 -12.01 -7.69 -2.50
CA LEU A 90 -12.41 -7.02 -3.74
C LEU A 90 -11.29 -7.05 -4.78
N ALA A 91 -10.03 -6.92 -4.37
CA ALA A 91 -8.87 -7.07 -5.25
C ALA A 91 -8.81 -8.48 -5.84
N VAL A 92 -8.95 -9.53 -5.01
CA VAL A 92 -9.02 -10.91 -5.52
C VAL A 92 -10.14 -11.07 -6.55
N GLN A 93 -11.33 -10.52 -6.27
CA GLN A 93 -12.47 -10.56 -7.20
C GLN A 93 -12.24 -9.75 -8.48
N ALA A 94 -11.46 -8.67 -8.40
CA ALA A 94 -11.06 -7.85 -9.53
C ALA A 94 -9.98 -8.50 -10.41
N GLY A 95 -9.50 -9.69 -10.06
CA GLY A 95 -8.55 -10.47 -10.86
C GLY A 95 -7.09 -10.32 -10.43
N TYR A 96 -6.82 -9.72 -9.27
CA TYR A 96 -5.48 -9.72 -8.69
C TYR A 96 -5.12 -11.10 -8.13
N GLU A 97 -3.83 -11.44 -8.15
CA GLU A 97 -3.32 -12.69 -7.61
C GLU A 97 -3.47 -12.74 -6.09
N ALA A 98 -4.34 -13.63 -5.59
CA ALA A 98 -4.59 -13.78 -4.16
C ALA A 98 -3.33 -14.10 -3.34
N GLU A 99 -2.34 -14.79 -3.94
CA GLU A 99 -1.06 -15.10 -3.31
C GLU A 99 -0.17 -13.87 -3.09
N ARG A 100 -0.39 -12.81 -3.87
CA ARG A 100 0.30 -11.52 -3.74
C ARG A 100 -0.44 -10.55 -2.83
N ILE A 101 -1.69 -10.85 -2.47
CA ILE A 101 -2.52 -9.95 -1.67
C ILE A 101 -2.37 -10.25 -0.17
N GLY A 102 -1.85 -9.28 0.56
CA GLY A 102 -1.78 -9.26 2.01
C GLY A 102 -2.75 -8.26 2.64
N VAL A 103 -3.12 -8.51 3.89
CA VAL A 103 -3.89 -7.57 4.70
C VAL A 103 -3.11 -7.24 5.96
N TYR A 104 -2.90 -5.95 6.22
CA TYR A 104 -2.33 -5.49 7.46
C TYR A 104 -3.44 -5.20 8.49
N ASP A 105 -3.73 -6.23 9.29
CA ASP A 105 -4.74 -6.22 10.34
C ASP A 105 -4.54 -5.11 11.38
N GLY A 106 -3.29 -4.88 11.79
CA GLY A 106 -2.93 -3.83 12.74
C GLY A 106 -3.22 -2.43 12.19
N SER A 107 -3.15 -2.27 10.85
CA SER A 107 -3.51 -1.05 10.15
C SER A 107 -2.80 0.19 10.70
N TRP A 108 -3.30 1.38 10.39
CA TRP A 108 -2.74 2.64 10.86
C TRP A 108 -2.57 2.71 12.38
N LEU A 109 -3.54 2.22 13.16
CA LEU A 109 -3.49 2.28 14.63
C LEU A 109 -2.28 1.55 15.21
N ASP A 110 -1.97 0.35 14.71
CA ASP A 110 -0.80 -0.41 15.16
C ASP A 110 0.51 0.23 14.68
N TRP A 111 0.55 0.74 13.44
CA TRP A 111 1.71 1.47 12.91
C TRP A 111 2.03 2.73 13.73
N ALA A 112 1.02 3.55 13.99
CA ALA A 112 1.14 4.75 14.81
C ALA A 112 1.52 4.41 16.26
N ARG A 113 0.95 3.34 16.83
CA ARG A 113 1.30 2.86 18.17
C ARG A 113 2.76 2.42 18.28
N LYS A 114 3.30 1.81 17.22
CA LYS A 114 4.71 1.40 17.14
C LYS A 114 5.66 2.57 16.89
N GLY A 115 5.16 3.79 16.71
CA GLY A 115 5.97 4.94 16.34
C GLY A 115 6.57 4.79 14.94
N GLY A 116 5.88 4.09 14.05
CA GLY A 116 6.31 3.91 12.67
C GLY A 116 6.44 5.24 11.93
N ARG A 117 7.29 5.27 10.90
CA ARG A 117 7.51 6.47 10.09
C ARG A 117 6.21 6.87 9.38
N VAL A 118 5.89 8.15 9.40
CA VAL A 118 4.71 8.71 8.76
C VAL A 118 5.15 9.78 7.78
N GLU A 119 4.55 9.80 6.60
CA GLU A 119 4.68 10.89 5.63
C GLU A 119 3.40 11.71 5.58
N SER A 120 3.55 13.02 5.37
CA SER A 120 2.40 13.90 5.15
C SER A 120 1.78 13.58 3.80
N TYR A 121 0.53 13.11 3.81
CA TYR A 121 -0.20 12.93 2.58
C TYR A 121 -0.50 14.30 1.98
N ARG A 122 0.01 14.55 0.77
CA ARG A 122 -0.41 15.65 -0.07
C ARG A 122 -1.30 15.07 -1.16
N ASP A 123 -2.57 15.44 -1.11
CA ASP A 123 -3.47 15.14 -2.20
C ASP A 123 -2.97 15.86 -3.46
N ALA A 124 -2.65 15.10 -4.51
CA ALA A 124 -2.17 15.66 -5.77
C ALA A 124 -3.26 16.48 -6.50
N ASN A 125 -4.51 16.44 -6.02
CA ASN A 125 -5.66 17.10 -6.63
C ASN A 125 -6.09 18.40 -5.93
N GLN A 126 -5.26 18.96 -5.03
CA GLN A 126 -5.55 20.25 -4.36
C GLN A 126 -5.09 21.49 -5.15
N PHE A 127 -4.99 21.40 -6.48
CA PHE A 127 -4.78 22.55 -7.36
C PHE A 127 -5.85 22.60 -8.45
N ASN A 128 -7.07 23.03 -8.09
CA ASN A 128 -7.94 23.78 -9.00
C ASN A 128 -9.00 24.58 -8.24
#